data_AF-A0A8W8NQ01-F1
#
_entry.id   AF-A0A8W8NQ01-F1
#
_cell.length_a   1.000
_cell.length_b   1.000
_cell.length_c   1.000
_cell.angle_alpha   90.00
_cell.angle_beta   90.00
_cell.angle_gamma   90.00
#
_symmetry.space_group_name_H-M   'P 1'
#
loop_
_entity.id
_entity.type
_entity.pdbx_description
1 polymer ?
#
loop_
_entity_poly.entity_id
_entity_poly.type
_entity_poly.pdbx_seq_one_letter_code
_entity_poly.pdbx_strand_id
1 'polypeptide(L)'
;MTGITNHAKKGDLENFCDSVGNFSTSVCGLTEAASQAAYLVGIADGASEPGRPGLVDQSQFARANQAIQMACQNLVNPASSQQQVLSAATVVAKHTSALCNACRLASSKTSNPVAKRHFVQSAKDVANSTANLVKAIKALDQDFTEENRQRCAEAAKPLTDAVDELTTFASSPEFASMPAKISPEARKAQEPIVSAGKAMIDGACHMVTAAKQLAVNPKDPPIYQLYSNHSKSVSEAIKRLVSSIKDCAPCQRECNESIDKLNRSIRDLDQASLAAISQSLQQQTEKSLRGFQEQMIGSAREIHDLCSKVKDSAKAEPENLGHRVTMMASYFGPLSDGAVGAALLIQNSKQQTHILDLTKTVAESALQFMYSCKEG
;
A
#
# COMPACT_ATOMS: atom_id res chain seq x y z
N MET A 1 21.10 -14.45 4.10
CA MET A 1 22.32 -13.73 4.56
C MET A 1 23.45 -14.69 4.93
N THR A 2 23.26 -15.64 5.86
CA THR A 2 24.34 -16.58 6.27
C THR A 2 24.84 -17.50 5.15
N GLY A 3 23.97 -17.89 4.21
CA GLY A 3 24.37 -18.66 3.01
C GLY A 3 25.44 -17.94 2.18
N ILE A 4 25.28 -16.64 1.96
CA ILE A 4 26.20 -15.81 1.15
C ILE A 4 27.63 -15.89 1.69
N THR A 5 27.83 -15.65 2.99
CA THR A 5 29.17 -15.72 3.59
C THR A 5 29.72 -17.13 3.67
N ASN A 6 28.89 -18.13 3.90
CA ASN A 6 29.33 -19.52 3.98
C ASN A 6 29.82 -20.04 2.62
N HIS A 7 29.08 -19.77 1.53
CA HIS A 7 29.48 -20.17 0.19
C HIS A 7 30.70 -19.37 -0.30
N ALA A 8 30.77 -18.07 -0.01
CA ALA A 8 31.96 -17.27 -0.29
C ALA A 8 33.22 -17.85 0.38
N LYS A 9 33.16 -18.20 1.68
CA LYS A 9 34.27 -18.82 2.41
C LYS A 9 34.73 -20.16 1.84
N LYS A 10 33.81 -20.93 1.26
CA LYS A 10 34.09 -22.24 0.64
C LYS A 10 34.58 -22.12 -0.80
N GLY A 11 34.56 -20.93 -1.41
CA GLY A 11 34.87 -20.73 -2.84
C GLY A 11 33.79 -21.31 -3.77
N ASP A 12 32.60 -21.57 -3.25
CA ASP A 12 31.48 -22.16 -3.98
C ASP A 12 30.65 -21.06 -4.65
N LEU A 13 31.10 -20.64 -5.83
CA LEU A 13 30.55 -19.46 -6.51
C LEU A 13 29.13 -19.65 -7.05
N GLU A 14 28.74 -20.89 -7.39
CA GLU A 14 27.40 -21.19 -7.90
C GLU A 14 26.35 -20.99 -6.80
N ASN A 15 26.51 -21.67 -5.66
CA ASN A 15 25.60 -21.51 -4.53
C ASN A 15 25.70 -20.11 -3.86
N PHE A 16 26.84 -19.42 -4.01
CA PHE A 16 26.95 -18.01 -3.64
C PHE A 16 26.01 -17.14 -4.47
N CYS A 17 26.04 -17.28 -5.80
CA CYS A 17 25.16 -16.54 -6.71
C CYS A 17 23.69 -16.81 -6.41
N ASP A 18 23.31 -18.07 -6.18
CA ASP A 18 21.94 -18.43 -5.79
C ASP A 18 21.53 -17.80 -4.45
N SER A 19 22.43 -17.81 -3.47
CA SER A 19 22.20 -17.16 -2.18
C SER A 19 22.01 -15.65 -2.29
N VAL A 20 22.75 -15.00 -3.19
CA VAL A 20 22.61 -13.56 -3.49
C VAL A 20 21.29 -13.30 -4.22
N GLY A 21 20.92 -14.13 -5.19
CA GLY A 21 19.64 -14.05 -5.90
C GLY A 21 18.45 -14.15 -4.96
N ASN A 22 18.43 -15.17 -4.09
CA ASN A 22 17.39 -15.36 -3.07
C ASN A 22 17.30 -14.19 -2.09
N PHE A 23 18.46 -13.64 -1.68
CA PHE A 23 18.50 -12.45 -0.84
C PHE A 23 17.89 -11.24 -1.56
N SER A 24 18.26 -11.00 -2.82
CA SER A 24 17.70 -9.90 -3.62
C SER A 24 16.19 -10.02 -3.77
N THR A 25 15.68 -11.21 -4.10
CA THR A 25 14.23 -11.47 -4.22
C THR A 25 13.51 -11.16 -2.92
N SER A 26 14.10 -11.54 -1.78
CA SER A 26 13.53 -11.28 -0.46
C SER A 26 13.49 -9.78 -0.12
N VAL A 27 14.55 -9.04 -0.47
CA VAL A 27 14.60 -7.57 -0.27
C VAL A 27 13.57 -6.86 -1.17
N CYS A 28 13.41 -7.30 -2.42
CA CYS A 28 12.36 -6.79 -3.31
C CYS A 28 10.97 -7.03 -2.72
N GLY A 29 10.66 -8.25 -2.28
CA GLY A 29 9.36 -8.57 -1.67
C GLY A 29 9.08 -7.76 -0.40
N LEU A 30 10.07 -7.57 0.47
CA LEU A 30 9.93 -6.70 1.65
C LEU A 30 9.71 -5.23 1.27
N THR A 31 10.37 -4.75 0.21
CA THR A 31 10.21 -3.37 -0.28
C THR A 31 8.82 -3.14 -0.86
N GLU A 32 8.30 -4.10 -1.62
CA GLU A 32 6.94 -4.06 -2.16
C GLU A 32 5.91 -4.05 -1.03
N ALA A 33 6.06 -4.94 -0.04
CA ALA A 33 5.19 -4.99 1.13
C ALA A 33 5.25 -3.69 1.96
N ALA A 34 6.45 -3.13 2.18
CA ALA A 34 6.62 -1.86 2.88
C ALA A 34 5.96 -0.69 2.14
N SER A 35 6.12 -0.65 0.81
CA SER A 35 5.51 0.39 -0.04
C SER A 35 3.99 0.30 0.00
N GLN A 36 3.44 -0.91 -0.06
CA GLN A 36 2.00 -1.14 0.07
C GLN A 36 1.49 -0.76 1.46
N ALA A 37 2.21 -1.12 2.53
CA ALA A 37 1.85 -0.74 3.89
C ALA A 37 1.85 0.78 4.05
N ALA A 38 2.91 1.47 3.60
CA ALA A 38 2.96 2.92 3.61
C ALA A 38 1.79 3.54 2.82
N TYR A 39 1.45 3.00 1.65
CA TYR A 39 0.29 3.45 0.89
C TYR A 39 -1.01 3.35 1.70
N LEU A 40 -1.27 2.20 2.33
CA LEU A 40 -2.47 1.98 3.16
C LEU A 40 -2.55 2.93 4.35
N VAL A 41 -1.42 3.17 5.04
CA VAL A 41 -1.33 4.20 6.10
C VAL A 41 -1.66 5.58 5.55
N GLY A 42 -1.19 5.88 4.34
CA GLY A 42 -1.44 7.16 3.68
C GLY A 42 -2.92 7.43 3.41
N ILE A 43 -3.62 6.43 2.87
CA ILE A 43 -5.03 6.57 2.49
C ILE A 43 -6.02 6.35 3.64
N ALA A 44 -5.54 5.86 4.80
CA ALA A 44 -6.36 5.72 6.00
C ALA A 44 -6.74 7.08 6.62
N ASP A 45 -5.98 8.14 6.32
CA ASP A 45 -6.30 9.48 6.76
C ASP A 45 -7.49 10.05 5.98
N GLY A 46 -8.49 10.58 6.69
CA GLY A 46 -9.74 11.06 6.09
C GLY A 46 -9.60 12.27 5.15
N ALA A 47 -8.47 12.97 5.18
CA ALA A 47 -8.17 14.06 4.24
C ALA A 47 -7.43 13.58 2.97
N SER A 48 -7.12 12.28 2.88
CA SER A 48 -6.48 11.67 1.73
C SER A 48 -7.50 11.07 0.75
N GLU A 49 -7.15 11.04 -0.54
CA GLU A 49 -7.95 10.39 -1.58
C GLU A 49 -7.17 9.19 -2.14
N PRO A 50 -7.76 7.97 -2.15
CA PRO A 50 -7.09 6.81 -2.70
C PRO A 50 -6.90 6.94 -4.22
N GLY A 51 -5.79 6.40 -4.71
CA GLY A 51 -5.51 6.33 -6.13
C GLY A 51 -6.48 5.38 -6.81
N ARG A 52 -6.77 5.65 -8.08
CA ARG A 52 -7.62 4.76 -8.89
C ARG A 52 -6.76 4.15 -10.00
N PRO A 53 -6.66 2.82 -10.07
CA PRO A 53 -5.96 2.19 -11.17
C PRO A 53 -6.67 2.56 -12.48
N GLY A 54 -5.86 2.95 -13.47
CA GLY A 54 -6.35 3.22 -14.82
C GLY A 54 -6.85 1.94 -15.49
N LEU A 55 -7.52 2.10 -16.62
CA LEU A 55 -7.88 0.97 -17.47
C LEU A 55 -6.65 0.35 -18.16
N VAL A 56 -5.61 1.16 -18.39
CA VAL A 56 -4.35 0.77 -19.04
C VAL A 56 -3.13 1.37 -18.34
N ASP A 57 -1.99 0.69 -18.41
CA ASP A 57 -0.69 1.27 -18.05
C ASP A 57 -0.11 2.01 -19.26
N GLN A 58 -0.30 3.33 -19.28
CA GLN A 58 0.16 4.17 -20.40
C GLN A 58 1.68 4.08 -20.64
N SER A 59 2.47 3.85 -19.59
CA SER A 59 3.92 3.68 -19.70
C SER A 59 4.30 2.36 -20.38
N GLN A 60 3.51 1.30 -20.15
CA GLN A 60 3.68 0.02 -20.82
C GLN A 60 3.40 0.14 -22.31
N PHE A 61 2.32 0.84 -22.69
CA PHE A 61 1.96 1.06 -24.10
C PHE A 61 3.04 1.88 -24.81
N ALA A 62 3.48 3.00 -24.23
CA ALA A 62 4.53 3.83 -24.81
C ALA A 62 5.85 3.06 -25.01
N ARG A 63 6.29 2.28 -24.01
CA ARG A 63 7.52 1.45 -24.13
C ARG A 63 7.38 0.35 -25.18
N ALA A 64 6.23 -0.32 -25.23
CA ALA A 64 5.97 -1.35 -26.23
C ALA A 64 5.97 -0.76 -27.64
N ASN A 65 5.33 0.41 -27.83
CA ASN A 65 5.34 1.12 -29.10
C ASN A 65 6.77 1.47 -29.53
N GLN A 66 7.55 2.13 -28.67
CA GLN A 66 8.93 2.48 -28.98
C GLN A 66 9.79 1.25 -29.35
N ALA A 67 9.64 0.14 -28.62
CA ALA A 67 10.36 -1.10 -28.90
C ALA A 67 9.97 -1.71 -30.26
N ILE A 68 8.68 -1.67 -30.61
CA ILE A 68 8.17 -2.15 -31.90
C ILE A 68 8.69 -1.26 -33.03
N GLN A 69 8.62 0.06 -32.89
CA GLN A 69 9.13 1.03 -33.88
C GLN A 69 10.63 0.81 -34.15
N MET A 70 11.45 0.68 -33.10
CA MET A 70 12.89 0.41 -33.24
C MET A 70 13.15 -0.95 -33.91
N ALA A 71 12.40 -1.98 -33.55
CA ALA A 71 12.54 -3.30 -34.16
C ALA A 71 12.12 -3.28 -35.64
N CYS A 72 11.03 -2.59 -35.99
CA CYS A 72 10.59 -2.38 -37.36
C CYS A 72 11.62 -1.58 -38.18
N GLN A 73 12.27 -0.57 -37.61
CA GLN A 73 13.37 0.14 -38.29
C GLN A 73 14.56 -0.79 -38.60
N ASN A 74 14.93 -1.67 -37.66
CA ASN A 74 15.97 -2.67 -37.88
C ASN A 74 15.57 -3.72 -38.94
N LEU A 75 14.27 -4.04 -39.05
CA LEU A 75 13.75 -4.92 -40.11
C LEU A 75 13.88 -4.30 -41.51
N VAL A 76 13.65 -2.99 -41.62
CA VAL A 76 13.68 -2.24 -42.89
C VAL A 76 15.10 -1.85 -43.31
N ASN A 77 16.06 -1.80 -42.37
CA ASN A 77 17.42 -1.37 -42.64
C ASN A 77 18.15 -2.34 -43.61
N PRO A 78 18.61 -1.88 -44.79
CA PRO A 78 19.31 -2.71 -45.77
C PRO A 78 20.60 -3.35 -45.24
N ALA A 79 21.25 -2.72 -44.25
CA ALA A 79 22.49 -3.19 -43.66
C ALA A 79 22.29 -4.28 -42.59
N SER A 80 21.04 -4.63 -42.24
CA SER A 80 20.78 -5.59 -41.16
C SER A 80 21.01 -7.04 -41.59
N SER A 81 21.74 -7.78 -40.74
CA SER A 81 22.01 -9.21 -40.95
C SER A 81 20.78 -10.08 -40.67
N GLN A 82 20.78 -11.32 -41.17
CA GLN A 82 19.69 -12.27 -40.92
C GLN A 82 19.42 -12.50 -39.43
N GLN A 83 20.47 -12.59 -38.60
CA GLN A 83 20.32 -12.72 -37.14
C GLN A 83 19.65 -11.49 -36.50
N GLN A 84 19.96 -10.28 -36.97
CA GLN A 84 19.35 -9.05 -36.46
C GLN A 84 17.87 -8.96 -36.84
N VAL A 85 17.51 -9.39 -38.05
CA VAL A 85 16.12 -9.48 -38.54
C VAL A 85 15.29 -10.43 -37.66
N LEU A 86 15.81 -11.62 -37.36
CA LEU A 86 15.13 -12.60 -36.50
C LEU A 86 15.00 -12.14 -35.04
N SER A 87 16.01 -11.45 -34.52
CA SER A 87 15.96 -10.82 -33.20
C SER A 87 14.88 -9.74 -33.13
N ALA A 88 14.83 -8.85 -34.14
CA ALA A 88 13.80 -7.82 -34.25
C ALA A 88 12.39 -8.42 -34.32
N ALA A 89 12.20 -9.51 -35.07
CA ALA A 89 10.94 -10.25 -35.15
C ALA A 89 10.46 -10.74 -33.78
N THR A 90 11.38 -11.24 -32.96
CA THR A 90 11.10 -11.75 -31.62
C THR A 90 10.65 -10.62 -30.69
N VAL A 91 11.30 -9.45 -30.77
CA VAL A 91 10.92 -8.24 -30.03
C VAL A 91 9.50 -7.79 -30.43
N VAL A 92 9.22 -7.71 -31.73
CA VAL A 92 7.89 -7.33 -32.24
C VAL A 92 6.82 -8.30 -31.74
N ALA A 93 7.02 -9.62 -31.88
CA ALA A 93 6.05 -10.62 -31.43
C ALA A 93 5.80 -10.55 -29.91
N LYS A 94 6.84 -10.35 -29.11
CA LYS A 94 6.73 -10.20 -27.65
C LYS A 94 5.88 -8.98 -27.27
N HIS A 95 6.20 -7.81 -27.82
CA HIS A 95 5.54 -6.56 -27.43
C HIS A 95 4.11 -6.46 -27.99
N THR A 96 3.86 -6.93 -29.21
CA THR A 96 2.51 -6.95 -29.78
C THR A 96 1.59 -7.91 -29.03
N SER A 97 2.09 -9.10 -28.62
CA SER A 97 1.34 -10.01 -27.74
C SER A 97 1.00 -9.37 -26.38
N ALA A 98 1.95 -8.63 -25.79
CA ALA A 98 1.71 -7.90 -24.55
C ALA A 98 0.62 -6.81 -24.71
N LEU A 99 0.66 -6.05 -25.81
CA LEU A 99 -0.36 -5.04 -26.12
C LEU A 99 -1.75 -5.67 -26.31
N CYS A 100 -1.85 -6.77 -27.06
CA CYS A 100 -3.12 -7.49 -27.26
C CYS A 100 -3.71 -8.00 -25.94
N ASN A 101 -2.85 -8.53 -25.05
CA ASN A 101 -3.28 -8.97 -23.71
C ASN A 101 -3.76 -7.79 -22.85
N ALA A 102 -3.05 -6.66 -22.89
CA ALA A 102 -3.44 -5.45 -22.17
C ALA A 102 -4.78 -4.90 -22.68
N CYS A 103 -5.01 -4.86 -24.00
CA CYS A 103 -6.28 -4.45 -24.60
C CYS A 103 -7.44 -5.38 -24.20
N ARG A 104 -7.20 -6.70 -24.18
CA ARG A 104 -8.20 -7.67 -23.72
C ARG A 104 -8.60 -7.41 -22.27
N LEU A 105 -7.63 -7.16 -21.39
CA LEU A 105 -7.87 -6.83 -20.00
C LEU A 105 -8.60 -5.48 -19.82
N ALA A 106 -8.24 -4.46 -20.60
CA ALA A 106 -8.92 -3.16 -20.59
C ALA A 106 -10.38 -3.31 -21.05
N SER A 107 -10.63 -4.10 -22.10
CA SER A 107 -11.97 -4.35 -22.64
C SER A 107 -12.90 -5.11 -21.68
N SER A 108 -12.36 -5.94 -20.79
CA SER A 108 -13.15 -6.66 -19.78
C SER A 108 -13.46 -5.79 -18.56
N LYS A 109 -12.62 -4.78 -18.28
CA LYS A 109 -12.78 -3.87 -17.13
C LYS A 109 -13.57 -2.60 -17.44
N THR A 110 -13.64 -2.19 -18.71
CA THR A 110 -14.36 -0.97 -19.09
C THR A 110 -15.87 -1.19 -19.18
N SER A 111 -16.65 -0.25 -18.64
CA SER A 111 -18.10 -0.17 -18.78
C SER A 111 -18.54 0.61 -20.02
N ASN A 112 -17.64 1.38 -20.64
CA ASN A 112 -17.93 2.17 -21.83
C ASN A 112 -17.97 1.24 -23.07
N PRO A 113 -19.13 1.07 -23.74
CA PRO A 113 -19.28 0.15 -24.87
C PRO A 113 -18.47 0.58 -26.09
N VAL A 114 -18.20 1.88 -26.27
CA VAL A 114 -17.39 2.40 -27.38
C VAL A 114 -15.92 2.05 -27.14
N ALA A 115 -15.39 2.37 -25.95
CA ALA A 115 -14.02 2.05 -25.59
C ALA A 115 -13.76 0.53 -25.62
N LYS A 116 -14.73 -0.27 -25.15
CA LYS A 116 -14.67 -1.73 -25.22
C LYS A 116 -14.50 -2.23 -26.65
N ARG A 117 -15.33 -1.75 -27.58
CA ARG A 117 -15.23 -2.13 -29.01
C ARG A 117 -13.90 -1.70 -29.60
N HIS A 118 -13.44 -0.49 -29.27
CA HIS A 118 -12.17 0.04 -29.76
C HIS A 118 -10.98 -0.82 -29.31
N PHE A 119 -10.86 -1.14 -28.01
CA PHE A 119 -9.79 -2.02 -27.51
C PHE A 119 -9.79 -3.41 -28.17
N VAL A 120 -10.97 -4.00 -28.39
CA VAL A 120 -11.08 -5.30 -29.06
C VAL A 120 -10.64 -5.20 -30.52
N GLN A 121 -11.06 -4.13 -31.22
CA GLN A 121 -10.70 -3.92 -32.62
C GLN A 121 -9.21 -3.63 -32.78
N SER A 122 -8.64 -2.71 -32.00
CA SER A 122 -7.20 -2.41 -32.03
C SER A 122 -6.34 -3.64 -31.70
N ALA A 123 -6.75 -4.49 -30.75
CA ALA A 123 -6.05 -5.74 -30.47
C ALA A 123 -6.09 -6.71 -31.67
N LYS A 124 -7.22 -6.76 -32.38
CA LYS A 124 -7.38 -7.59 -33.58
C LYS A 124 -6.52 -7.06 -34.72
N ASP A 125 -6.45 -5.75 -34.92
CA ASP A 125 -5.66 -5.13 -35.98
C ASP A 125 -4.16 -5.30 -35.73
N VAL A 126 -3.69 -5.09 -34.49
CA VAL A 126 -2.32 -5.39 -34.09
C VAL A 126 -2.00 -6.88 -34.31
N ALA A 127 -2.87 -7.80 -33.86
CA ALA A 127 -2.64 -9.23 -34.04
C ALA A 127 -2.57 -9.66 -35.52
N ASN A 128 -3.46 -9.12 -36.37
CA ASN A 128 -3.49 -9.39 -37.81
C ASN A 128 -2.23 -8.85 -38.50
N SER A 129 -1.86 -7.60 -38.22
CA SER A 129 -0.64 -6.98 -38.76
C SER A 129 0.62 -7.73 -38.31
N THR A 130 0.70 -8.15 -37.04
CA THR A 130 1.78 -8.99 -36.55
C THR A 130 1.84 -10.33 -37.28
N ALA A 131 0.71 -11.00 -37.49
CA ALA A 131 0.67 -12.29 -38.19
C ALA A 131 1.14 -12.16 -39.66
N ASN A 132 0.76 -11.08 -40.34
CA ASN A 132 1.22 -10.78 -41.69
C ASN A 132 2.72 -10.51 -41.74
N LEU A 133 3.24 -9.72 -40.80
CA LEU A 133 4.68 -9.45 -40.69
C LEU A 133 5.48 -10.73 -40.38
N VAL A 134 5.02 -11.58 -39.46
CA VAL A 134 5.68 -12.86 -39.14
C VAL A 134 5.72 -13.79 -40.35
N LYS A 135 4.67 -13.81 -41.19
CA LYS A 135 4.68 -14.56 -42.46
C LYS A 135 5.73 -14.04 -43.43
N ALA A 136 5.85 -12.72 -43.59
CA ALA A 136 6.87 -12.11 -44.44
C ALA A 136 8.29 -12.41 -43.92
N ILE A 137 8.50 -12.35 -42.60
CA ILE A 137 9.79 -12.65 -41.97
C ILE A 137 10.18 -14.12 -42.18
N LYS A 138 9.23 -15.06 -42.10
CA LYS A 138 9.49 -16.48 -42.42
C LYS A 138 9.92 -16.69 -43.87
N ALA A 139 9.32 -15.96 -44.81
CA ALA A 139 9.74 -16.02 -46.22
C ALA A 139 11.15 -15.45 -46.41
N LEU A 140 11.49 -14.36 -45.70
CA LEU A 140 12.83 -13.77 -45.71
C LEU A 140 13.89 -14.67 -45.05
N ASP A 141 13.53 -15.43 -44.03
CA ASP A 141 14.43 -16.39 -43.36
C ASP A 141 14.73 -17.61 -44.25
N GLN A 142 13.76 -18.00 -45.11
CA GLN A 142 13.95 -19.05 -46.10
C GLN A 142 14.80 -18.58 -47.29
N ASP A 143 14.51 -17.40 -47.82
CA ASP A 143 15.23 -16.81 -48.95
C ASP A 143 15.55 -15.33 -48.66
N PHE A 144 16.82 -15.06 -48.34
CA PHE A 144 17.30 -13.76 -47.92
C PHE A 144 17.54 -12.82 -49.11
N THR A 145 16.46 -12.44 -49.79
CA THR A 145 16.46 -11.59 -50.99
C THR A 145 15.98 -10.17 -50.69
N GLU A 146 16.37 -9.22 -51.54
CA GLU A 146 15.92 -7.82 -51.45
C GLU A 146 14.40 -7.69 -51.65
N GLU A 147 13.80 -8.54 -52.48
CA GLU A 147 12.34 -8.58 -52.67
C GLU A 147 11.60 -9.02 -51.40
N ASN A 148 12.06 -10.09 -50.73
CA ASN A 148 11.47 -10.54 -49.47
C ASN A 148 11.68 -9.53 -48.34
N ARG A 149 12.80 -8.79 -48.38
CA ARG A 149 13.06 -7.68 -47.45
C ARG A 149 12.10 -6.52 -47.68
N GLN A 150 11.85 -6.16 -48.93
CA GLN A 150 10.85 -5.14 -49.29
C GLN A 150 9.45 -5.54 -48.83
N ARG A 151 9.06 -6.82 -49.00
CA ARG A 151 7.78 -7.35 -48.48
C ARG A 151 7.68 -7.26 -46.96
N CYS A 152 8.77 -7.49 -46.23
CA CYS A 152 8.80 -7.28 -44.77
C CYS A 152 8.61 -5.81 -44.41
N ALA A 153 9.24 -4.89 -45.15
CA ALA A 153 9.11 -3.46 -44.93
C ALA A 153 7.67 -2.97 -45.19
N GLU A 154 7.02 -3.50 -46.22
CA GLU A 154 5.62 -3.21 -46.53
C GLU A 154 4.67 -3.78 -45.46
N ALA A 155 4.94 -4.99 -44.95
CA ALA A 155 4.16 -5.59 -43.87
C ALA A 155 4.38 -4.93 -42.51
N ALA A 156 5.51 -4.23 -42.30
CA ALA A 156 5.82 -3.53 -41.06
C ALA A 156 5.01 -2.23 -40.89
N LYS A 157 4.69 -1.51 -41.98
CA LYS A 157 3.95 -0.23 -41.91
C LYS A 157 2.56 -0.35 -41.28
N PRO A 158 1.67 -1.28 -41.70
CA PRO A 158 0.37 -1.45 -41.06
C PRO A 158 0.46 -1.85 -39.59
N LEU A 159 1.56 -2.49 -39.18
CA LEU A 159 1.80 -2.82 -37.78
C LEU A 159 2.18 -1.58 -36.97
N THR A 160 3.12 -0.77 -37.47
CA THR A 160 3.53 0.47 -36.78
C THR A 160 2.35 1.43 -36.65
N ASP A 161 1.55 1.57 -37.70
CA ASP A 161 0.38 2.45 -37.70
C ASP A 161 -0.69 1.98 -36.70
N ALA A 162 -1.00 0.67 -36.68
CA ALA A 162 -1.97 0.11 -35.74
C ALA A 162 -1.51 0.21 -34.27
N VAL A 163 -0.20 0.08 -34.03
CA VAL A 163 0.39 0.22 -32.69
C VAL A 163 0.43 1.68 -32.24
N ASP A 164 0.73 2.61 -33.15
CA ASP A 164 0.67 4.06 -32.88
C ASP A 164 -0.75 4.49 -32.55
N GLU A 165 -1.74 4.13 -33.37
CA GLU A 165 -3.16 4.45 -33.14
C GLU A 165 -3.65 3.88 -31.80
N LEU A 166 -3.32 2.62 -31.50
CA LEU A 166 -3.65 2.00 -30.21
C LEU A 166 -3.00 2.76 -29.04
N THR A 167 -1.76 3.18 -29.19
CA THR A 167 -1.02 3.90 -28.15
C THR A 167 -1.64 5.27 -27.93
N THR A 168 -1.96 6.01 -28.99
CA THR A 168 -2.66 7.29 -28.90
C THR A 168 -4.01 7.15 -28.21
N PHE A 169 -4.79 6.13 -28.55
CA PHE A 169 -6.06 5.84 -27.87
C PHE A 169 -5.85 5.52 -26.39
N ALA A 170 -4.90 4.64 -26.06
CA ALA A 170 -4.58 4.28 -24.68
C ALA A 170 -4.04 5.46 -23.85
N SER A 171 -3.42 6.46 -24.49
CA SER A 171 -2.95 7.69 -23.86
C SER A 171 -4.07 8.67 -23.48
N SER A 172 -5.34 8.39 -23.82
CA SER A 172 -6.47 9.21 -23.38
C SER A 172 -6.50 9.32 -21.84
N PRO A 173 -6.66 10.53 -21.27
CA PRO A 173 -6.69 10.74 -19.81
C PRO A 173 -7.77 9.93 -19.09
N GLU A 174 -8.86 9.58 -19.79
CA GLU A 174 -9.96 8.79 -19.23
C GLU A 174 -9.56 7.33 -18.88
N PHE A 175 -8.46 6.83 -19.45
CA PHE A 175 -7.91 5.50 -19.17
C PHE A 175 -6.71 5.53 -18.21
N ALA A 176 -6.20 6.72 -17.88
CA ALA A 176 -5.04 6.91 -17.03
C ALA A 176 -5.32 6.51 -15.58
N SER A 177 -4.27 6.07 -14.88
CA SER A 177 -4.31 5.94 -13.43
C SER A 177 -4.41 7.32 -12.79
N MET A 178 -5.32 7.46 -11.83
CA MET A 178 -5.35 8.65 -10.99
C MET A 178 -4.47 8.40 -9.77
N PRO A 179 -3.41 9.22 -9.56
CA PRO A 179 -2.56 9.07 -8.38
C PRO A 179 -3.36 9.38 -7.12
N ALA A 180 -2.98 8.73 -6.02
CA ALA A 180 -3.53 9.05 -4.71
C ALA A 180 -3.10 10.47 -4.28
N LYS A 181 -4.00 11.18 -3.60
CA LYS A 181 -3.67 12.44 -2.95
C LYS A 181 -3.50 12.16 -1.46
N ILE A 182 -2.26 12.22 -0.99
CA ILE A 182 -1.92 11.93 0.40
C ILE A 182 -1.73 13.25 1.15
N SER A 183 -2.47 13.42 2.25
CA SER A 183 -2.42 14.60 3.11
C SER A 183 -1.03 14.78 3.75
N PRO A 184 -0.64 16.00 4.16
CA PRO A 184 0.63 16.25 4.85
C PRO A 184 0.77 15.43 6.14
N GLU A 185 -0.31 15.27 6.89
CA GLU A 185 -0.40 14.48 8.12
C GLU A 185 -0.16 12.99 7.83
N ALA A 186 -0.81 12.47 6.79
CA ALA A 186 -0.62 11.10 6.34
C ALA A 186 0.81 10.83 5.86
N ARG A 187 1.46 11.79 5.17
CA ARG A 187 2.87 11.67 4.79
C ARG A 187 3.79 11.55 5.99
N LYS A 188 3.52 12.31 7.08
CA LYS A 188 4.28 12.16 8.32
C LYS A 188 4.09 10.77 8.94
N ALA A 189 2.89 10.21 8.87
CA ALA A 189 2.62 8.85 9.34
C ALA A 189 3.31 7.76 8.48
N GLN A 190 3.54 8.00 7.19
CA GLN A 190 4.28 7.10 6.30
C GLN A 190 5.79 7.08 6.55
N GLU A 191 6.35 8.20 7.04
CA GLU A 191 7.79 8.42 7.11
C GLU A 191 8.57 7.32 7.86
N PRO A 192 8.11 6.78 9.01
CA PRO A 192 8.81 5.69 9.70
C PRO A 192 8.97 4.43 8.84
N ILE A 193 7.92 4.05 8.10
CA ILE A 193 7.92 2.88 7.22
C ILE A 193 8.86 3.13 6.04
N VAL A 194 8.74 4.29 5.40
CA VAL A 194 9.55 4.64 4.21
C VAL A 194 11.03 4.77 4.57
N SER A 195 11.35 5.40 5.70
CA SER A 195 12.72 5.55 6.20
C SER A 195 13.35 4.21 6.53
N ALA A 196 12.63 3.32 7.23
CA ALA A 196 13.11 1.97 7.52
C ALA A 196 13.30 1.13 6.25
N GLY A 197 12.39 1.23 5.28
CA GLY A 197 12.50 0.58 3.97
C GLY A 197 13.72 1.05 3.19
N LYS A 198 13.97 2.36 3.12
CA LYS A 198 15.17 2.93 2.48
C LYS A 198 16.46 2.43 3.14
N ALA A 199 16.53 2.49 4.48
CA ALA A 199 17.70 2.00 5.23
C ALA A 199 17.97 0.50 5.00
N MET A 200 16.91 -0.31 4.87
CA MET A 200 17.02 -1.73 4.52
C MET A 200 17.63 -1.92 3.12
N ILE A 201 17.15 -1.17 2.12
CA ILE A 201 17.64 -1.25 0.73
C ILE A 201 19.10 -0.80 0.67
N ASP A 202 19.43 0.35 1.26
CA ASP A 202 20.80 0.87 1.28
C ASP A 202 21.75 -0.11 1.97
N GLY A 203 21.33 -0.66 3.12
CA GLY A 203 22.08 -1.70 3.82
C GLY A 203 22.28 -2.95 2.97
N ALA A 204 21.25 -3.38 2.24
CA ALA A 204 21.30 -4.54 1.35
C ALA A 204 22.28 -4.33 0.18
N CYS A 205 22.27 -3.15 -0.45
CA CYS A 205 23.20 -2.80 -1.52
C CYS A 205 24.67 -2.81 -1.03
N HIS A 206 24.95 -2.21 0.12
CA HIS A 206 26.28 -2.25 0.72
C HIS A 206 26.70 -3.68 1.10
N MET A 207 25.78 -4.47 1.65
CA MET A 207 26.05 -5.86 2.02
C MET A 207 26.38 -6.72 0.80
N VAL A 208 25.65 -6.58 -0.31
CA VAL A 208 25.93 -7.30 -1.57
C VAL A 208 27.28 -6.85 -2.17
N THR A 209 27.61 -5.55 -2.07
CA THR A 209 28.91 -5.04 -2.50
C THR A 209 30.06 -5.67 -1.73
N ALA A 210 29.96 -5.75 -0.40
CA ALA A 210 30.93 -6.44 0.45
C ALA A 210 30.98 -7.95 0.18
N ALA A 211 29.82 -8.58 -0.08
CA ALA A 211 29.73 -9.99 -0.44
C ALA A 211 30.48 -10.31 -1.73
N LYS A 212 30.38 -9.44 -2.75
CA LYS A 212 31.13 -9.57 -4.00
C LYS A 212 32.64 -9.54 -3.76
N GLN A 213 33.11 -8.68 -2.86
CA GLN A 213 34.53 -8.63 -2.50
C GLN A 213 34.97 -9.90 -1.75
N LEU A 214 34.13 -10.43 -0.85
CA LEU A 214 34.37 -11.71 -0.17
C LEU A 214 34.42 -12.91 -1.13
N ALA A 215 33.63 -12.90 -2.20
CA ALA A 215 33.68 -13.97 -3.20
C ALA A 215 35.04 -14.03 -3.92
N VAL A 216 35.71 -12.87 -4.09
CA VAL A 216 37.05 -12.78 -4.68
C VAL A 216 38.13 -13.08 -3.65
N ASN A 217 38.02 -12.53 -2.44
CA ASN A 217 38.99 -12.67 -1.35
C ASN A 217 38.33 -13.21 -0.05
N PRO A 218 38.07 -14.52 0.07
CA PRO A 218 37.25 -15.07 1.15
C PRO A 218 37.88 -15.05 2.55
N LYS A 219 39.20 -14.86 2.61
CA LYS A 219 39.99 -14.90 3.85
C LYS A 219 40.32 -13.50 4.39
N ASP A 220 39.82 -12.44 3.76
CA ASP A 220 40.09 -11.05 4.14
C ASP A 220 39.26 -10.66 5.39
N PRO A 221 39.90 -10.48 6.57
CA PRO A 221 39.16 -10.19 7.81
C PRO A 221 38.45 -8.82 7.81
N PRO A 222 39.07 -7.71 7.35
CA PRO A 222 38.38 -6.44 7.18
C PRO A 222 37.09 -6.51 6.34
N ILE A 223 37.12 -7.18 5.19
CA ILE A 223 35.94 -7.28 4.32
C ILE A 223 34.85 -8.12 5.00
N TYR A 224 35.22 -9.17 5.74
CA TYR A 224 34.27 -9.97 6.51
C TYR A 224 33.61 -9.14 7.63
N GLN A 225 34.39 -8.30 8.32
CA GLN A 225 33.86 -7.41 9.35
C GLN A 225 32.90 -6.37 8.75
N LEU A 226 33.24 -5.80 7.59
CA LEU A 226 32.37 -4.88 6.85
C LEU A 226 31.05 -5.53 6.46
N TYR A 227 31.09 -6.73 5.86
CA TYR A 227 29.88 -7.49 5.55
C TYR A 227 29.03 -7.75 6.79
N SER A 228 29.65 -8.17 7.90
CA SER A 228 28.96 -8.45 9.15
C SER A 228 28.24 -7.22 9.69
N ASN A 229 28.88 -6.04 9.62
CA ASN A 229 28.27 -4.77 10.01
C ASN A 229 27.06 -4.41 9.13
N HIS A 230 27.17 -4.54 7.81
CA HIS A 230 26.05 -4.30 6.91
C HIS A 230 24.91 -5.30 7.12
N SER A 231 25.22 -6.58 7.34
CA SER A 231 24.21 -7.61 7.63
C SER A 231 23.45 -7.31 8.94
N LYS A 232 24.13 -6.82 9.98
CA LYS A 232 23.48 -6.34 11.20
C LYS A 232 22.59 -5.13 10.93
N SER A 233 23.08 -4.16 10.17
CA SER A 233 22.32 -2.95 9.81
C SER A 233 21.04 -3.30 9.04
N VAL A 234 21.09 -4.22 8.08
CA VAL A 234 19.90 -4.73 7.37
C VAL A 234 18.94 -5.40 8.34
N SER A 235 19.43 -6.25 9.25
CA SER A 235 18.59 -6.93 10.23
C SER A 235 17.87 -5.96 11.17
N GLU A 236 18.55 -4.92 11.64
CA GLU A 236 17.95 -3.87 12.47
C GLU A 236 16.95 -3.02 11.68
N ALA A 237 17.24 -2.70 10.41
CA ALA A 237 16.30 -1.99 9.55
C ALA A 237 15.01 -2.81 9.32
N ILE A 238 15.13 -4.14 9.12
CA ILE A 238 13.97 -5.04 9.00
C ILE A 238 13.14 -5.04 10.30
N LYS A 239 13.78 -5.12 11.46
CA LYS A 239 13.06 -5.06 12.76
C LYS A 239 12.31 -3.74 12.92
N ARG A 240 12.96 -2.61 12.61
CA ARG A 240 12.33 -1.29 12.65
C ARG A 240 11.18 -1.18 11.65
N LEU A 241 11.33 -1.74 10.45
CA LEU A 241 10.29 -1.76 9.43
C LEU A 241 9.06 -2.52 9.93
N VAL A 242 9.24 -3.71 10.49
CA VAL A 242 8.14 -4.52 11.05
C VAL A 242 7.45 -3.78 12.20
N SER A 243 8.20 -3.18 13.12
CA SER A 243 7.62 -2.36 14.20
C SER A 243 6.83 -1.18 13.62
N SER A 244 7.42 -0.43 12.68
CA SER A 244 6.79 0.76 12.08
C SER A 244 5.50 0.42 11.36
N ILE A 245 5.44 -0.71 10.65
CA ILE A 245 4.22 -1.19 9.99
C ILE A 245 3.14 -1.50 11.03
N LYS A 246 3.52 -2.15 12.14
CA LYS A 246 2.59 -2.46 13.23
C LYS A 246 2.07 -1.20 13.93
N ASP A 247 2.97 -0.27 14.23
CA ASP A 247 2.67 0.94 15.00
C ASP A 247 1.87 1.97 14.19
N CYS A 248 2.06 1.99 12.87
CA CYS A 248 1.34 2.85 11.95
C CYS A 248 0.09 2.17 11.34
N ALA A 249 -0.25 0.95 11.76
CA ALA A 249 -1.41 0.25 11.25
C ALA A 249 -2.70 1.09 11.44
N PRO A 250 -3.67 0.99 10.51
CA PRO A 250 -4.96 1.66 10.65
C PRO A 250 -5.61 1.34 12.02
N CYS A 251 -6.29 2.33 12.62
CA CYS A 251 -6.73 2.41 14.02
C CYS A 251 -5.68 2.70 15.07
N GLN A 252 -4.38 2.37 14.94
CA GLN A 252 -3.47 2.51 16.09
C GLN A 252 -3.49 3.93 16.69
N ARG A 253 -3.51 4.96 15.84
CA ARG A 253 -3.64 6.36 16.26
C ARG A 253 -5.02 6.65 16.87
N GLU A 254 -6.09 6.32 16.17
CA GLU A 254 -7.47 6.60 16.59
C GLU A 254 -7.82 5.89 17.90
N CYS A 255 -7.37 4.64 18.04
CA CYS A 255 -7.42 3.82 19.23
C CYS A 255 -6.64 4.51 20.39
N ASN A 256 -5.42 5.02 20.17
CA ASN A 256 -4.66 5.78 21.18
C ASN A 256 -5.36 7.07 21.62
N GLU A 257 -5.85 7.87 20.68
CA GLU A 257 -6.59 9.11 20.99
C GLU A 257 -7.88 8.82 21.76
N SER A 258 -8.57 7.73 21.42
CA SER A 258 -9.77 7.27 22.11
C SER A 258 -9.46 6.82 23.54
N ILE A 259 -8.35 6.12 23.75
CA ILE A 259 -7.84 5.74 25.07
C ILE A 259 -7.53 7.00 25.91
N ASP A 260 -6.88 8.01 25.33
CA ASP A 260 -6.59 9.26 26.03
C ASP A 260 -7.86 10.02 26.44
N LYS A 261 -8.89 10.03 25.59
CA LYS A 261 -10.20 10.62 25.92
C LYS A 261 -10.87 9.89 27.08
N LEU A 262 -10.88 8.55 27.05
CA LEU A 262 -11.41 7.73 28.16
C LEU A 262 -10.67 7.97 29.47
N ASN A 263 -9.34 8.04 29.44
CA ASN A 263 -8.52 8.34 30.62
C ASN A 263 -8.77 9.75 31.17
N ARG A 264 -9.16 10.72 30.34
CA ARG A 264 -9.60 12.05 30.81
C ARG A 264 -10.96 11.93 31.51
N SER A 265 -11.95 11.31 30.85
CA SER A 265 -13.28 11.06 31.42
C SER A 265 -13.23 10.33 32.77
N ILE A 266 -12.34 9.33 32.92
CA ILE A 266 -12.15 8.61 34.20
C ILE A 266 -11.57 9.54 35.27
N ARG A 267 -10.56 10.34 34.94
CA ARG A 267 -9.97 11.31 35.87
C ARG A 267 -10.97 12.37 36.33
N ASP A 268 -11.81 12.85 35.42
CA ASP A 268 -12.84 13.84 35.74
C ASP A 268 -13.89 13.24 36.70
N LEU A 269 -14.29 11.99 36.47
CA LEU A 269 -15.18 11.25 37.36
C LEU A 269 -14.57 10.98 38.73
N ASP A 270 -13.27 10.64 38.79
CA ASP A 270 -12.54 10.46 40.05
C ASP A 270 -12.46 11.75 40.85
N GLN A 271 -12.14 12.86 40.19
CA GLN A 271 -12.11 14.17 40.82
C GLN A 271 -13.49 14.58 41.34
N ALA A 272 -14.55 14.32 40.57
CA ALA A 272 -15.93 14.56 40.99
C ALA A 272 -16.34 13.66 42.17
N SER A 273 -15.92 12.38 42.17
CA SER A 273 -16.20 11.46 43.27
C SER A 273 -15.53 11.92 44.57
N LEU A 274 -14.25 12.31 44.52
CA LEU A 274 -13.54 12.87 45.66
C LEU A 274 -14.20 14.15 46.18
N ALA A 275 -14.58 15.07 45.27
CA ALA A 275 -15.25 16.31 45.65
C ALA A 275 -16.66 16.08 46.23
N ALA A 276 -17.39 15.07 45.76
CA ALA A 276 -18.67 14.66 46.33
C ALA A 276 -18.50 14.14 47.77
N ILE A 277 -17.47 13.31 48.01
CA ILE A 277 -17.15 12.78 49.34
C ILE A 277 -16.76 13.90 50.31
N SER A 278 -15.96 14.89 49.87
CA SER A 278 -15.57 16.04 50.69
C SER A 278 -16.63 17.14 50.80
N GLN A 279 -17.83 16.93 50.23
CA GLN A 279 -18.92 17.92 50.18
C GLN A 279 -18.49 19.26 49.55
N SER A 280 -17.48 19.23 48.69
CA SER A 280 -16.91 20.40 48.00
C SER A 280 -17.29 20.45 46.52
N LEU A 281 -18.18 19.56 46.07
CA LEU A 281 -18.71 19.55 44.72
C LEU A 281 -19.62 20.77 44.53
N GLN A 282 -19.05 21.90 44.11
CA GLN A 282 -19.76 23.15 43.88
C GLN A 282 -19.52 23.63 42.46
N GLN A 283 -20.57 23.58 41.63
CA GLN A 283 -20.63 24.25 40.34
C GLN A 283 -22.00 24.89 40.16
N GLN A 284 -22.04 26.11 39.61
CA GLN A 284 -23.29 26.68 39.11
C GLN A 284 -23.73 25.93 37.86
N THR A 285 -25.00 25.56 37.82
CA THR A 285 -25.57 24.78 36.73
C THR A 285 -26.93 25.34 36.38
N GLU A 286 -27.14 25.61 35.09
CA GLU A 286 -28.43 26.06 34.54
C GLU A 286 -29.34 24.89 34.15
N LYS A 287 -28.78 23.69 33.93
CA LYS A 287 -29.51 22.49 33.51
C LYS A 287 -30.24 21.82 34.68
N SER A 288 -31.43 21.30 34.41
CA SER A 288 -32.17 20.49 35.39
C SER A 288 -31.57 19.08 35.53
N LEU A 289 -31.85 18.42 36.66
CA LEU A 289 -31.47 17.02 36.89
C LEU A 289 -31.96 16.11 35.76
N ARG A 290 -33.21 16.31 35.31
CA ARG A 290 -33.79 15.58 34.19
C ARG A 290 -33.01 15.78 32.90
N GLY A 291 -32.55 17.01 32.63
CA GLY A 291 -31.72 17.32 31.47
C GLY A 291 -30.39 16.55 31.46
N PHE A 292 -29.73 16.43 32.62
CA PHE A 292 -28.52 15.61 32.72
C PHE A 292 -28.81 14.12 32.58
N GLN A 293 -29.89 13.62 33.18
CA GLN A 293 -30.31 12.23 33.03
C GLN A 293 -30.60 11.89 31.56
N GLU A 294 -31.30 12.75 30.83
CA GLU A 294 -31.57 12.58 29.40
C GLU A 294 -30.27 12.59 28.57
N GLN A 295 -29.32 13.48 28.89
CA GLN A 295 -27.98 13.52 28.27
C GLN A 295 -27.19 12.22 28.51
N MET A 296 -27.19 11.72 29.75
CA MET A 296 -26.53 10.46 30.11
C MET A 296 -27.17 9.27 29.40
N ILE A 297 -28.50 9.18 29.39
CA ILE A 297 -29.24 8.10 28.72
C ILE A 297 -28.96 8.13 27.21
N GLY A 298 -28.97 9.31 26.59
CA GLY A 298 -28.61 9.47 25.17
C GLY A 298 -27.21 8.94 24.88
N SER A 299 -26.21 9.42 25.63
CA SER A 299 -24.81 9.00 25.46
C SER A 299 -24.63 7.49 25.69
N ALA A 300 -25.26 6.92 26.72
CA ALA A 300 -25.19 5.50 27.02
C ALA A 300 -25.82 4.62 25.93
N ARG A 301 -26.93 5.06 25.31
CA ARG A 301 -27.55 4.35 24.18
C ARG A 301 -26.65 4.32 22.96
N GLU A 302 -26.03 5.45 22.62
CA GLU A 302 -25.10 5.54 21.49
C GLU A 302 -23.86 4.67 21.72
N ILE A 303 -23.29 4.69 22.93
CA ILE A 303 -22.17 3.81 23.31
C ILE A 303 -22.57 2.34 23.16
N HIS A 304 -23.76 1.96 23.66
CA HIS A 304 -24.25 0.58 23.57
C HIS A 304 -24.43 0.11 22.11
N ASP A 305 -25.01 0.93 21.25
CA ASP A 305 -25.15 0.61 19.81
C ASP A 305 -23.77 0.45 19.14
N LEU A 306 -22.85 1.36 19.42
CA LEU A 306 -21.50 1.34 18.87
C LEU A 306 -20.66 0.16 19.35
N CYS A 307 -20.87 -0.38 20.55
CA CYS A 307 -20.15 -1.57 21.04
C CYS A 307 -20.24 -2.74 20.05
N SER A 308 -21.44 -3.00 19.49
CA SER A 308 -21.64 -4.07 18.52
C SER A 308 -20.86 -3.83 17.23
N LYS A 309 -20.91 -2.58 16.73
CA LYS A 309 -20.27 -2.14 15.49
C LYS A 309 -18.74 -2.14 15.60
N VAL A 310 -18.18 -1.69 16.73
CA VAL A 310 -16.73 -1.74 17.00
C VAL A 310 -16.26 -3.18 17.03
N LYS A 311 -16.99 -4.07 17.72
CA LYS A 311 -16.66 -5.51 17.78
C LYS A 311 -16.67 -6.17 16.40
N ASP A 312 -17.62 -5.84 15.54
CA ASP A 312 -17.69 -6.40 14.19
C ASP A 312 -16.53 -5.88 13.31
N SER A 313 -16.24 -4.57 13.35
CA SER A 313 -15.11 -4.03 12.59
C SER A 313 -13.75 -4.48 13.10
N ALA A 314 -13.58 -4.69 14.41
CA ALA A 314 -12.34 -5.24 14.97
C ALA A 314 -12.01 -6.64 14.42
N LYS A 315 -13.02 -7.40 13.96
CA LYS A 315 -12.81 -8.74 13.42
C LYS A 315 -12.65 -8.80 11.90
N ALA A 316 -13.24 -7.85 11.18
CA ALA A 316 -13.42 -7.98 9.73
C ALA A 316 -13.16 -6.69 8.92
N GLU A 317 -13.16 -5.51 9.54
CA GLU A 317 -13.10 -4.22 8.84
C GLU A 317 -12.10 -3.26 9.55
N PRO A 318 -10.79 -3.56 9.55
CA PRO A 318 -9.79 -2.73 10.21
C PRO A 318 -9.78 -1.28 9.70
N GLU A 319 -10.16 -1.05 8.45
CA GLU A 319 -10.33 0.28 7.84
C GLU A 319 -11.45 1.11 8.48
N ASN A 320 -12.50 0.46 9.01
CA ASN A 320 -13.63 1.14 9.67
C ASN A 320 -13.45 1.24 11.19
N LEU A 321 -12.58 0.41 11.76
CA LEU A 321 -12.38 0.33 13.21
C LEU A 321 -12.00 1.70 13.80
N GLY A 322 -11.04 2.40 13.20
CA GLY A 322 -10.58 3.71 13.65
C GLY A 322 -11.70 4.75 13.76
N HIS A 323 -12.61 4.79 12.78
CA HIS A 323 -13.77 5.68 12.83
C HIS A 323 -14.73 5.30 13.95
N ARG A 324 -15.03 4.00 14.11
CA ARG A 324 -15.99 3.53 15.11
C ARG A 324 -15.49 3.70 16.54
N VAL A 325 -14.21 3.45 16.82
CA VAL A 325 -13.64 3.71 18.16
C VAL A 325 -13.65 5.20 18.50
N THR A 326 -13.35 6.06 17.52
CA THR A 326 -13.37 7.51 17.68
C THR A 326 -14.78 8.01 18.00
N MET A 327 -15.79 7.49 17.28
CA MET A 327 -17.19 7.80 17.53
C MET A 327 -17.63 7.34 18.92
N MET A 328 -17.29 6.11 19.32
CA MET A 328 -17.65 5.59 20.64
C MET A 328 -17.01 6.42 21.76
N ALA A 329 -15.73 6.76 21.64
CA ALA A 329 -15.01 7.59 22.61
C ALA A 329 -15.59 9.02 22.72
N SER A 330 -16.17 9.57 21.63
CA SER A 330 -16.75 10.92 21.63
C SER A 330 -17.93 11.08 22.59
N TYR A 331 -18.66 10.01 22.88
CA TYR A 331 -19.81 10.03 23.79
C TYR A 331 -19.45 9.96 25.27
N PHE A 332 -18.20 9.65 25.62
CA PHE A 332 -17.77 9.58 27.02
C PHE A 332 -17.58 10.96 27.67
N GLY A 333 -17.26 12.01 26.89
CA GLY A 333 -17.25 13.38 27.40
C GLY A 333 -18.66 13.81 27.89
N PRO A 334 -19.67 13.81 27.00
CA PRO A 334 -21.06 14.10 27.39
C PRO A 334 -21.62 13.18 28.48
N LEU A 335 -21.22 11.90 28.51
CA LEU A 335 -21.61 10.97 29.57
C LEU A 335 -21.02 11.39 30.93
N SER A 336 -19.72 11.68 30.99
CA SER A 336 -19.04 12.16 32.20
C SER A 336 -19.61 13.48 32.69
N ASP A 337 -19.76 14.47 31.79
CA ASP A 337 -20.35 15.77 32.12
C ASP A 337 -21.78 15.63 32.66
N GLY A 338 -22.56 14.73 32.06
CA GLY A 338 -23.90 14.40 32.51
C GLY A 338 -23.91 13.78 33.91
N ALA A 339 -22.98 12.86 34.19
CA ALA A 339 -22.85 12.22 35.50
C ALA A 339 -22.45 13.20 36.60
N VAL A 340 -21.45 14.06 36.34
CA VAL A 340 -21.01 15.11 37.27
C VAL A 340 -22.13 16.12 37.51
N GLY A 341 -22.81 16.55 36.43
CA GLY A 341 -23.96 17.45 36.48
C GLY A 341 -25.14 16.88 37.28
N ALA A 342 -25.47 15.60 37.08
CA ALA A 342 -26.52 14.93 37.84
C ALA A 342 -26.11 14.77 39.31
N ALA A 343 -24.86 14.40 39.59
CA ALA A 343 -24.34 14.24 40.95
C ALA A 343 -24.45 15.54 41.77
N LEU A 344 -24.23 16.71 41.16
CA LEU A 344 -24.41 18.02 41.80
C LEU A 344 -25.82 18.27 42.33
N LEU A 345 -26.85 17.74 41.64
CA LEU A 345 -28.25 17.99 41.94
C LEU A 345 -28.91 16.89 42.80
N ILE A 346 -28.20 15.76 43.02
CA ILE A 346 -28.67 14.66 43.85
C ILE A 346 -28.39 14.96 45.33
N GLN A 347 -29.45 15.03 46.14
CA GLN A 347 -29.32 15.27 47.58
C GLN A 347 -28.84 14.05 48.37
N ASN A 348 -29.13 12.85 47.87
CA ASN A 348 -28.76 11.61 48.54
C ASN A 348 -27.30 11.25 48.23
N SER A 349 -26.41 11.43 49.20
CA SER A 349 -24.98 11.11 49.08
C SER A 349 -24.70 9.70 48.54
N LYS A 350 -25.49 8.68 48.92
CA LYS A 350 -25.32 7.32 48.38
C LYS A 350 -25.66 7.23 46.90
N GLN A 351 -26.71 7.93 46.44
CA GLN A 351 -27.06 7.96 45.02
C GLN A 351 -26.09 8.82 44.21
N GLN A 352 -25.57 9.89 44.81
CA GLN A 352 -24.57 10.77 44.23
C GLN A 352 -23.25 10.03 43.96
N THR A 353 -22.73 9.25 44.91
CA THR A 353 -21.53 8.44 44.66
C THR A 353 -21.81 7.31 43.68
N HIS A 354 -22.99 6.67 43.81
CA HIS A 354 -23.36 5.56 42.94
C HIS A 354 -23.42 5.91 41.45
N ILE A 355 -23.94 7.09 41.09
CA ILE A 355 -24.00 7.49 39.66
C ILE A 355 -22.61 7.75 39.08
N LEU A 356 -21.70 8.31 39.86
CA LEU A 356 -20.31 8.54 39.46
C LEU A 356 -19.55 7.21 39.31
N ASP A 357 -19.67 6.31 40.28
CA ASP A 357 -19.00 5.01 40.29
C ASP A 357 -19.48 4.11 39.14
N LEU A 358 -20.79 4.08 38.86
CA LEU A 358 -21.33 3.34 37.72
C LEU A 358 -20.83 3.91 36.39
N THR A 359 -20.83 5.23 36.24
CA THR A 359 -20.33 5.87 35.02
C THR A 359 -18.85 5.59 34.81
N LYS A 360 -18.06 5.63 35.90
CA LYS A 360 -16.64 5.28 35.88
C LYS A 360 -16.44 3.81 35.46
N THR A 361 -17.23 2.89 36.00
CA THR A 361 -17.15 1.46 35.66
C THR A 361 -17.40 1.24 34.16
N VAL A 362 -18.35 1.97 33.55
CA VAL A 362 -18.61 1.92 32.10
C VAL A 362 -17.40 2.46 31.32
N ALA A 363 -16.80 3.57 31.74
CA ALA A 363 -15.62 4.14 31.11
C ALA A 363 -14.39 3.21 31.21
N GLU A 364 -14.16 2.58 32.35
CA GLU A 364 -13.08 1.60 32.55
C GLU A 364 -13.30 0.34 31.69
N SER A 365 -14.55 -0.13 31.59
CA SER A 365 -14.90 -1.26 30.73
C SER A 365 -14.65 -0.94 29.25
N ALA A 366 -15.04 0.26 28.81
CA ALA A 366 -14.78 0.73 27.46
C ALA A 366 -13.28 0.93 27.20
N LEU A 367 -12.50 1.37 28.20
CA LEU A 367 -11.05 1.49 28.11
C LEU A 367 -10.39 0.13 27.85
N GLN A 368 -10.78 -0.91 28.61
CA GLN A 368 -10.30 -2.28 28.36
C GLN A 368 -10.72 -2.82 26.99
N PHE A 369 -11.93 -2.46 26.54
CA PHE A 369 -12.39 -2.81 25.20
C PHE A 369 -11.56 -2.12 24.11
N MET A 370 -11.16 -0.85 24.29
CA MET A 370 -10.27 -0.16 23.37
C MET A 370 -8.87 -0.77 23.32
N TYR A 371 -8.30 -1.16 24.47
CA TYR A 371 -7.02 -1.88 24.48
C TYR A 371 -7.11 -3.20 23.72
N SER A 372 -8.19 -3.95 23.90
CA SER A 372 -8.42 -5.21 23.18
C SER A 372 -8.54 -4.99 21.66
N CYS A 373 -9.21 -3.92 21.23
CA CYS A 373 -9.31 -3.55 19.81
C CYS A 373 -7.99 -3.06 19.20
N LYS A 374 -7.07 -2.55 20.03
CA LYS A 374 -5.75 -2.08 19.59
C LYS A 374 -4.75 -3.23 19.44
N GLU A 375 -4.88 -4.26 20.27
CA GLU A 375 -3.98 -5.41 20.28
C GLU A 375 -4.37 -6.51 19.28
N GLY A 376 -5.67 -6.70 19.04
CA GLY A 376 -6.22 -7.64 18.07
C GLY A 376 -6.22 -7.07 16.66
#